data_AF-A0A969T8G4-F1
#
_entry.id   AF-A0A969T8G4-F1
#
_cell.length_a   1.000
_cell.length_b   1.000
_cell.length_c   1.000
_cell.angle_alpha   90.00
_cell.angle_beta   90.00
_cell.angle_gamma   90.00
#
_symmetry.space_group_name_H-M   'P 1'
#
loop_
_entity.id
_entity.type
_entity.pdbx_description
1 polymer ?
#
loop_
_entity_poly.entity_id
_entity_poly.type
_entity_poly.pdbx_seq_one_letter_code
_entity_poly.pdbx_strand_id
1 'polypeptide(L)'
;MRGTNVPKLVDFVNALSTEYLKKGIERKNLIAENTIKFIDTQVGEISDSLNFSETLLQNYRAENKVMNMDFQSQQAMTALENLKNQRAEILVKAKYYDYLSKYLRENKDGQDLIAPSSLGIDDPILGSLINELTRMFNDRLEIQYNSKKDNPYLSSIELRINTMKKTILENIENQLNATKISLQEIDQRVEQVTERVNKLPETQRQLFGFERKFKLNDALYTYLLTKRSEMQIAKASYLPDNEIIDVARDTEFITIAPNTKRNFMIALFLGLGIPLAFMLLKDFMNDKIQLSEDIEAITDFPILGHIIRNKEKKYTIAYDNPMCLTSESLRSIRTNFQFISNEKSKHVVLVTSSMMNEGKSFVCINMALSFALNNKKVSFYPLTLENRKSENILEYITIRALVLF
;
A
#
# COMPACT_ATOMS: atom_id res chain seq x y z
N MET A 1 2.90 -0.19 5.60
CA MET A 1 2.91 0.56 6.87
C MET A 1 3.00 2.05 6.57
N ARG A 2 2.37 2.92 7.38
CA ARG A 2 2.55 4.38 7.31
C ARG A 2 3.27 4.82 8.59
N GLY A 3 4.36 5.56 8.47
CA GLY A 3 5.12 6.06 9.60
C GLY A 3 6.14 7.10 9.16
N THR A 4 6.69 7.82 10.13
CA THR A 4 7.53 9.00 9.90
C THR A 4 8.97 8.66 9.51
N ASN A 5 9.44 7.44 9.76
CA ASN A 5 10.78 6.97 9.44
C ASN A 5 10.70 5.78 8.47
N VAL A 6 10.81 6.07 7.18
CA VAL A 6 10.70 5.07 6.11
C VAL A 6 11.83 4.02 6.18
N PRO A 7 13.12 4.36 6.41
CA PRO A 7 14.17 3.38 6.58
C PRO A 7 13.87 2.35 7.68
N LYS A 8 13.41 2.81 8.85
CA LYS A 8 13.08 1.92 9.97
C LYS A 8 11.90 0.98 9.65
N LEU A 9 10.93 1.45 8.86
CA LEU A 9 9.81 0.61 8.43
C LEU A 9 10.25 -0.45 7.43
N VAL A 10 11.14 -0.10 6.51
CA VAL A 10 11.75 -1.03 5.55
C VAL A 10 12.53 -2.12 6.29
N ASP A 11 13.41 -1.72 7.21
CA ASP A 11 14.19 -2.66 8.04
C ASP A 11 13.28 -3.58 8.85
N PHE A 12 12.24 -3.02 9.48
CA PHE A 12 11.29 -3.80 10.26
C PHE A 12 10.55 -4.84 9.41
N VAL A 13 10.03 -4.45 8.23
CA VAL A 13 9.30 -5.38 7.36
C VAL A 13 10.23 -6.49 6.87
N ASN A 14 11.43 -6.14 6.42
CA ASN A 14 12.40 -7.13 5.97
C ASN A 14 12.81 -8.09 7.11
N ALA A 15 13.11 -7.55 8.29
CA ALA A 15 13.44 -8.37 9.46
C ALA A 15 12.28 -9.28 9.88
N LEU A 16 11.06 -8.76 9.89
CA LEU A 16 9.85 -9.54 10.20
C LEU A 16 9.65 -10.67 9.19
N SER A 17 9.80 -10.40 7.90
CA SER A 17 9.69 -11.41 6.84
C SER A 17 10.75 -12.50 7.00
N THR A 18 12.01 -12.14 7.24
CA THR A 18 13.10 -13.11 7.46
C THR A 18 12.85 -13.96 8.71
N GLU A 19 12.46 -13.33 9.83
CA GLU A 19 12.22 -14.04 11.08
C GLU A 19 11.01 -14.98 10.98
N TYR A 20 9.97 -14.58 10.23
CA TYR A 20 8.81 -15.43 9.96
C TYR A 20 9.20 -16.71 9.19
N LEU A 21 10.05 -16.59 8.16
CA LEU A 21 10.57 -17.75 7.41
C LEU A 21 11.39 -18.66 8.32
N LYS A 22 12.27 -18.08 9.13
CA LYS A 22 13.13 -18.81 10.07
C LYS A 22 12.30 -19.59 11.09
N LYS A 23 11.29 -18.96 11.69
CA LYS A 23 10.39 -19.59 12.67
C LYS A 23 9.60 -20.76 12.06
N GLY A 24 9.26 -20.67 10.76
CA GLY A 24 8.67 -21.77 10.02
C GLY A 24 9.57 -23.01 9.95
N ILE A 25 10.86 -22.81 9.63
CA ILE A 25 11.88 -23.87 9.60
C ILE A 25 12.13 -24.44 11.01
N GLU A 26 12.32 -23.57 12.01
CA GLU A 26 12.55 -23.98 13.40
C GLU A 26 11.45 -24.90 13.91
N ARG A 27 10.18 -24.61 13.57
CA ARG A 27 9.05 -25.46 13.92
C ARG A 27 9.12 -26.84 13.26
N LYS A 28 9.44 -26.91 11.96
CA LYS A 28 9.60 -28.20 11.27
C LYS A 28 10.75 -29.02 11.88
N ASN A 29 11.86 -28.34 12.19
CA ASN A 29 13.01 -28.96 12.85
C ASN A 29 12.67 -29.51 14.24
N LEU A 30 11.88 -28.77 15.04
CA LEU A 30 11.44 -29.21 16.36
C LEU A 30 10.58 -30.47 16.28
N ILE A 31 9.62 -30.51 15.35
CA ILE A 31 8.78 -31.69 15.13
C ILE A 31 9.66 -32.89 14.76
N ALA A 32 10.57 -32.73 13.80
CA ALA A 32 11.46 -33.83 13.40
C ALA A 32 12.37 -34.29 14.54
N GLU A 33 12.89 -33.37 15.36
CA GLU A 33 13.73 -33.70 16.52
C GLU A 33 12.97 -34.48 17.58
N ASN A 34 11.73 -34.07 17.88
CA ASN A 34 10.87 -34.78 18.81
C ASN A 34 10.49 -36.17 18.28
N THR A 35 10.22 -36.30 16.97
CA THR A 35 9.99 -37.62 16.34
C THR A 35 11.24 -38.50 16.43
N ILE A 36 12.43 -37.97 16.13
CA ILE A 36 13.69 -38.73 16.24
C ILE A 36 13.91 -39.19 17.68
N LYS A 37 13.71 -38.30 18.67
CA LYS A 37 13.85 -38.63 20.09
C LYS A 37 12.87 -39.71 20.56
N PHE A 38 11.63 -39.66 20.08
CA PHE A 38 10.65 -40.71 20.33
C PHE A 38 11.13 -42.05 19.75
N ILE A 39 11.58 -42.06 18.49
CA ILE A 39 12.11 -43.26 17.84
C ILE A 39 13.33 -43.80 18.58
N ASP A 40 14.30 -42.96 18.97
CA ASP A 40 15.50 -43.38 19.69
C ASP A 40 15.17 -44.04 21.03
N THR A 41 14.16 -43.52 21.76
CA THR A 41 13.68 -44.13 23.00
C THR A 41 13.13 -45.55 22.74
N GLN A 42 12.34 -45.72 21.69
CA GLN A 42 11.78 -47.02 21.32
C GLN A 42 12.86 -47.99 20.79
N VAL A 43 13.81 -47.49 20.00
CA VAL A 43 14.95 -48.28 19.51
C VAL A 43 15.79 -48.82 20.67
N GLY A 44 16.00 -48.03 21.72
CA GLY A 44 16.69 -48.50 22.94
C GLY A 44 16.00 -49.71 23.58
N GLU A 45 14.69 -49.60 23.84
CA GLU A 45 13.89 -50.70 24.42
C GLU A 45 13.90 -51.98 23.56
N ILE A 46 13.88 -51.80 22.23
CA ILE A 46 13.87 -52.92 21.27
C ILE A 46 15.27 -53.50 21.07
N SER A 47 16.33 -52.69 21.13
CA SER A 47 17.71 -53.14 20.99
C SER A 47 18.09 -54.13 22.10
N ASP A 48 17.71 -53.83 23.34
CA ASP A 48 17.95 -54.74 24.47
C ASP A 48 17.19 -56.06 24.28
N SER A 49 15.93 -55.96 23.85
CA SER A 49 15.09 -57.12 23.55
C SER A 49 15.63 -57.95 22.39
N LEU A 50 16.18 -57.29 21.35
CA LEU A 50 16.80 -57.90 20.18
C LEU A 50 18.05 -58.68 20.58
N ASN A 51 19.01 -58.04 21.26
CA ASN A 51 20.24 -58.66 21.75
C ASN A 51 19.95 -59.88 22.64
N PHE A 52 18.97 -59.75 23.55
CA PHE A 52 18.54 -60.85 24.40
C PHE A 52 17.97 -62.01 23.57
N SER A 53 17.09 -61.71 22.61
CA SER A 53 16.50 -62.74 21.74
C SER A 53 17.51 -63.40 20.79
N GLU A 54 18.51 -62.65 20.33
CA GLU A 54 19.61 -63.16 19.51
C GLU A 54 20.49 -64.12 20.32
N THR A 55 20.88 -63.73 21.53
CA THR A 55 21.70 -64.57 22.42
C THR A 55 20.99 -65.88 22.73
N LEU A 56 19.69 -65.84 23.04
CA LEU A 56 18.89 -67.04 23.25
C LEU A 56 18.86 -67.94 22.01
N LEU A 57 18.68 -67.36 20.83
CA LEU A 57 18.66 -68.10 19.57
C LEU A 57 20.01 -68.74 19.25
N GLN A 58 21.11 -68.01 19.43
CA GLN A 58 22.47 -68.49 19.19
C GLN A 58 22.84 -69.63 20.15
N ASN A 59 22.61 -69.45 21.46
CA ASN A 59 22.87 -70.49 22.46
C ASN A 59 22.06 -71.76 22.16
N TYR A 60 20.79 -71.59 21.82
CA TYR A 60 19.93 -72.72 21.51
C TYR A 60 20.39 -73.50 20.25
N ARG A 61 20.82 -72.78 19.20
CA ARG A 61 21.40 -73.37 17.98
C ARG A 61 22.75 -74.05 18.22
N ALA A 62 23.54 -73.54 19.17
CA ALA A 62 24.83 -74.13 19.54
C ALA A 62 24.66 -75.45 20.33
N GLU A 63 23.66 -75.50 21.22
CA GLU A 63 23.37 -76.68 22.05
C GLU A 63 22.63 -77.78 21.29
N ASN A 64 21.77 -77.43 20.33
CA ASN A 64 20.91 -78.36 19.63
C ASN A 64 21.33 -78.55 18.17
N LYS A 65 21.55 -79.80 17.74
CA LYS A 65 21.79 -80.12 16.32
C LYS A 65 20.54 -79.82 15.50
N VAL A 66 20.59 -78.74 14.73
CA VAL A 66 19.48 -78.30 13.88
C VAL A 66 19.21 -79.35 12.79
N MET A 67 18.03 -79.96 12.80
CA MET A 67 17.58 -80.88 11.75
C MET A 67 16.73 -80.12 10.72
N ASN A 68 16.83 -80.52 9.45
CA ASN A 68 16.01 -79.96 8.37
C ASN A 68 14.52 -80.18 8.66
N MET A 69 13.76 -79.09 8.62
CA MET A 69 12.30 -79.13 8.74
C MET A 69 11.66 -79.72 7.47
N ASP A 70 10.52 -80.35 7.64
CA ASP A 70 9.66 -80.75 6.54
C ASP A 70 8.93 -79.55 5.93
N PHE A 71 8.42 -79.72 4.71
CA PHE A 71 7.78 -78.66 3.94
C PHE A 71 6.52 -78.09 4.59
N GLN A 72 5.71 -78.92 5.27
CA GLN A 72 4.48 -78.45 5.92
C GLN A 72 4.80 -77.54 7.11
N SER A 73 5.82 -77.90 7.89
CA SER A 73 6.36 -77.05 8.95
C SER A 73 6.80 -75.72 8.38
N GLN A 74 7.64 -75.71 7.35
CA GLN A 74 8.14 -74.48 6.73
C GLN A 74 7.02 -73.55 6.22
N GLN A 75 5.96 -74.11 5.64
CA GLN A 75 4.80 -73.32 5.19
C GLN A 75 4.03 -72.69 6.37
N ALA A 76 3.80 -73.45 7.44
CA ALA A 76 3.16 -72.93 8.65
C ALA A 76 4.01 -71.82 9.31
N MET A 77 5.34 -71.93 9.24
CA MET A 77 6.28 -70.90 9.72
C MET A 77 6.12 -69.60 8.95
N THR A 78 6.15 -69.64 7.61
CA THR A 78 5.99 -68.44 6.77
C THR A 78 4.64 -67.76 7.02
N ALA A 79 3.57 -68.53 7.15
CA ALA A 79 2.25 -67.99 7.48
C ALA A 79 2.25 -67.28 8.85
N LEU A 80 2.89 -67.89 9.86
CA LEU A 80 3.00 -67.32 11.20
C LEU A 80 3.87 -66.06 11.25
N GLU A 81 4.97 -66.03 10.49
CA GLU A 81 5.83 -64.85 10.32
C GLU A 81 5.04 -63.68 9.74
N ASN A 82 4.29 -63.90 8.67
CA ASN A 82 3.44 -62.87 8.05
C ASN A 82 2.40 -62.31 9.03
N LEU A 83 1.70 -63.18 9.78
CA LEU A 83 0.72 -62.76 10.79
C LEU A 83 1.37 -61.97 11.93
N LYS A 84 2.59 -62.33 12.34
CA LYS A 84 3.32 -61.62 13.39
C LYS A 84 3.84 -60.25 12.92
N ASN A 85 4.26 -60.13 11.66
CA ASN A 85 4.61 -58.83 11.07
C ASN A 85 3.39 -57.90 11.04
N GLN A 86 2.23 -58.39 10.59
CA GLN A 86 0.97 -57.64 10.65
C GLN A 86 0.62 -57.24 12.10
N ARG A 87 0.78 -58.15 13.06
CA ARG A 87 0.57 -57.85 14.48
C ARG A 87 1.50 -56.74 14.98
N ALA A 88 2.76 -56.74 14.53
CA ALA A 88 3.74 -55.71 14.90
C ALA A 88 3.30 -54.32 14.43
N GLU A 89 2.84 -54.21 13.19
CA GLU A 89 2.31 -52.96 12.63
C GLU A 89 1.11 -52.44 13.44
N ILE A 90 0.17 -53.32 13.79
CA ILE A 90 -0.99 -52.96 14.60
C ILE A 90 -0.56 -52.53 16.02
N LEU A 91 0.43 -53.22 16.61
CA LEU A 91 0.96 -52.88 17.93
C LEU A 91 1.63 -51.50 17.96
N VAL A 92 2.38 -51.15 16.92
CA VAL A 92 2.97 -49.80 16.78
C VAL A 92 1.89 -48.73 16.72
N LYS A 93 0.81 -48.97 15.95
CA LYS A 93 -0.37 -48.06 15.93
C LYS A 93 -0.98 -47.89 17.32
N ALA A 94 -1.17 -48.98 18.06
CA ALA A 94 -1.70 -48.94 19.42
C ALA A 94 -0.80 -48.13 20.38
N LYS A 95 0.53 -48.34 20.30
CA LYS A 95 1.51 -47.60 21.11
C LYS A 95 1.52 -46.11 20.80
N TYR A 96 1.35 -45.74 19.54
CA TYR A 96 1.20 -44.34 19.16
C TYR A 96 -0.07 -43.70 19.74
N TYR A 97 -1.22 -44.37 19.65
CA TYR A 97 -2.47 -43.85 20.24
C TYR A 97 -2.37 -43.67 21.75
N ASP A 98 -1.69 -44.59 22.46
CA ASP A 98 -1.43 -44.48 23.89
C ASP A 98 -0.51 -43.28 24.22
N TYR A 99 0.59 -43.13 23.48
CA TYR A 99 1.48 -41.98 23.57
C TYR A 99 0.72 -40.66 23.39
N LEU A 100 -0.09 -40.57 22.34
CA LEU A 100 -0.83 -39.37 22.00
C LEU A 100 -1.91 -39.04 23.06
N SER A 101 -2.61 -40.06 23.56
CA SER A 101 -3.57 -39.92 24.67
C SER A 101 -2.89 -39.36 25.92
N LYS A 102 -1.73 -39.91 26.30
CA LYS A 102 -0.95 -39.44 27.44
C LYS A 102 -0.47 -38.00 27.24
N TYR A 103 0.07 -37.68 26.06
CA TYR A 103 0.54 -36.35 25.71
C TYR A 103 -0.55 -35.28 25.84
N LEU A 104 -1.75 -35.55 25.34
CA LEU A 104 -2.87 -34.61 25.39
C LEU A 104 -3.43 -34.42 26.80
N ARG A 105 -3.41 -35.47 27.64
CA ARG A 105 -3.83 -35.41 29.05
C ARG A 105 -2.86 -34.63 29.93
N GLU A 106 -1.56 -34.67 29.63
CA GLU A 106 -0.53 -33.90 30.33
C GLU A 106 -0.57 -32.38 30.00
N ASN A 107 -1.52 -31.93 29.18
CA ASN A 107 -1.76 -30.50 28.87
C ASN A 107 -0.55 -29.73 28.33
N LYS A 108 0.33 -30.38 27.55
CA LYS A 108 1.48 -29.72 26.94
C LYS A 108 1.07 -28.68 25.90
N ASP A 109 1.91 -27.66 25.69
CA ASP A 109 1.66 -26.46 24.87
C ASP A 109 1.65 -26.69 23.34
N GLY A 110 1.46 -27.94 22.90
CA GLY A 110 1.27 -28.29 21.50
C GLY A 110 2.51 -28.27 20.62
N GLN A 111 3.61 -27.66 21.08
CA GLN A 111 4.84 -27.51 20.29
C GLN A 111 5.58 -28.84 20.05
N ASP A 112 5.37 -29.84 20.90
CA ASP A 112 6.03 -31.15 20.83
C ASP A 112 5.15 -32.25 20.22
N LEU A 113 4.06 -31.88 19.55
CA LEU A 113 3.09 -32.84 19.04
C LEU A 113 3.65 -33.56 17.81
N ILE A 114 3.84 -34.88 17.93
CA ILE A 114 4.28 -35.73 16.82
C ILE A 114 3.09 -36.00 15.88
N ALA A 115 3.29 -35.77 14.59
CA ALA A 115 2.24 -35.99 13.59
C ALA A 115 2.06 -37.49 13.26
N PRO A 116 0.82 -37.98 13.06
CA PRO A 116 0.56 -39.40 12.74
C PRO A 116 1.30 -39.89 11.50
N SER A 117 1.34 -39.06 10.45
CA SER A 117 2.00 -39.38 9.18
C SER A 117 3.50 -39.60 9.33
N SER A 118 4.16 -38.95 10.29
CA SER A 118 5.60 -39.13 10.54
C SER A 118 5.95 -40.54 11.05
N LEU A 119 4.98 -41.25 11.61
CA LEU A 119 5.12 -42.65 12.05
C LEU A 119 4.48 -43.64 11.08
N GLY A 120 4.10 -43.20 9.87
CA GLY A 120 3.43 -44.04 8.88
C GLY A 120 2.01 -44.44 9.27
N ILE A 121 1.37 -43.68 10.17
CA ILE A 121 -0.01 -43.93 10.60
C ILE A 121 -0.94 -43.11 9.72
N ASP A 122 -1.64 -43.82 8.84
CA ASP A 122 -2.63 -43.25 7.94
C ASP A 122 -4.00 -43.16 8.64
N ASP A 123 -4.20 -42.07 9.39
CA ASP A 123 -5.51 -41.67 9.92
C ASP A 123 -5.80 -40.22 9.50
N PRO A 124 -6.53 -40.02 8.39
CA PRO A 124 -6.84 -38.68 7.86
C PRO A 124 -7.66 -37.83 8.84
N ILE A 125 -8.55 -38.47 9.62
CA ILE A 125 -9.42 -37.77 10.57
C ILE A 125 -8.58 -37.26 11.73
N LEU A 126 -7.81 -38.14 12.37
CA LEU A 126 -6.92 -37.76 13.46
C LEU A 126 -5.89 -36.72 13.02
N GLY A 127 -5.34 -36.87 11.80
CA GLY A 127 -4.45 -35.89 11.20
C GLY A 127 -5.09 -34.51 11.07
N SER A 128 -6.33 -34.43 10.61
CA SER A 128 -7.07 -33.16 10.50
C SER A 128 -7.32 -32.50 11.87
N LEU A 129 -7.74 -33.27 12.87
CA LEU A 129 -8.00 -32.76 14.23
C LEU A 129 -6.72 -32.26 14.90
N ILE A 130 -5.60 -32.98 14.72
CA ILE A 130 -4.28 -32.57 15.21
C ILE A 130 -3.84 -31.26 14.55
N ASN A 131 -4.05 -31.10 13.24
CA ASN A 131 -3.73 -29.87 12.53
C ASN A 131 -4.56 -28.68 13.04
N GLU A 132 -5.85 -28.89 13.30
CA GLU A 132 -6.72 -27.86 13.87
C GLU A 132 -6.30 -27.48 15.29
N LEU A 133 -6.02 -28.46 16.15
CA LEU A 133 -5.49 -28.23 17.49
C LEU A 133 -4.17 -27.45 17.45
N THR A 134 -3.28 -27.78 16.51
CA THR A 134 -2.00 -27.09 16.32
C THR A 134 -2.22 -25.64 15.89
N ARG A 135 -3.19 -25.36 15.01
CA ARG A 135 -3.57 -23.98 14.67
C ARG A 135 -4.06 -23.21 15.90
N MET A 136 -4.96 -23.80 16.69
CA MET A 136 -5.45 -23.18 17.93
C MET A 136 -4.33 -22.88 18.93
N PHE A 137 -3.33 -23.76 19.05
CA PHE A 137 -2.15 -23.50 19.88
C PHE A 137 -1.34 -22.30 19.39
N ASN A 138 -1.18 -22.14 18.06
CA ASN A 138 -0.49 -20.99 17.49
C ASN A 138 -1.27 -19.69 17.72
N ASP A 139 -2.57 -19.71 17.48
CA ASP A 139 -3.46 -18.56 17.73
C ASP A 139 -3.42 -18.14 19.21
N ARG A 140 -3.38 -19.11 20.13
CA ARG A 140 -3.23 -18.86 21.57
C ARG A 140 -1.91 -18.14 21.88
N LEU A 141 -0.80 -18.62 21.30
CA LEU A 141 0.50 -17.99 21.47
C LEU A 141 0.50 -16.55 20.93
N GLU A 142 -0.08 -16.32 19.75
CA GLU A 142 -0.19 -14.98 19.17
C GLU A 142 -0.99 -14.03 20.07
N ILE A 143 -2.14 -14.47 20.59
CA ILE A 143 -2.93 -13.69 21.55
C ILE A 143 -2.11 -13.41 22.81
N GLN A 144 -1.40 -14.41 23.34
CA GLN A 144 -0.60 -14.27 24.56
C GLN A 144 0.57 -13.30 24.40
N TYR A 145 1.23 -13.26 23.24
CA TYR A 145 2.32 -12.31 22.96
C TYR A 145 1.82 -10.88 22.79
N ASN A 146 0.62 -10.70 22.22
CA ASN A 146 0.07 -9.38 21.87
C ASN A 146 -0.85 -8.78 22.96
N SER A 147 -1.11 -9.51 24.05
CA SER A 147 -2.13 -9.13 25.05
C SER A 147 -1.61 -9.14 26.49
N LYS A 148 -2.24 -8.35 27.36
CA LYS A 148 -2.09 -8.50 28.83
C LYS A 148 -2.74 -9.80 29.29
N LYS A 149 -2.31 -10.33 30.45
CA LYS A 149 -2.75 -11.62 31.03
C LYS A 149 -4.28 -11.82 31.13
N ASP A 150 -5.08 -10.75 31.21
CA ASP A 150 -6.54 -10.82 31.39
C ASP A 150 -7.35 -10.62 30.09
N ASN A 151 -6.87 -11.15 28.96
CA ASN A 151 -7.60 -11.03 27.69
C ASN A 151 -8.76 -12.05 27.62
N PRO A 152 -10.05 -11.63 27.49
CA PRO A 152 -11.18 -12.56 27.35
C PRO A 152 -11.06 -13.50 26.13
N TYR A 153 -10.38 -13.08 25.07
CA TYR A 153 -10.10 -13.92 23.91
C TYR A 153 -9.16 -15.08 24.26
N LEU A 154 -8.23 -14.88 25.20
CA LEU A 154 -7.34 -15.95 25.68
C LEU A 154 -8.15 -17.05 26.40
N SER A 155 -9.07 -16.68 27.28
CA SER A 155 -9.95 -17.65 27.94
C SER A 155 -10.85 -18.39 26.94
N SER A 156 -11.32 -17.69 25.91
CA SER A 156 -12.14 -18.29 24.86
C SER A 156 -11.38 -19.35 24.05
N ILE A 157 -10.11 -19.10 23.74
CA ILE A 157 -9.30 -20.03 22.96
C ILE A 157 -8.84 -21.21 23.80
N GLU A 158 -8.55 -21.01 25.09
CA GLU A 158 -8.25 -22.10 26.02
C GLU A 158 -9.42 -23.08 26.15
N LEU A 159 -10.66 -22.56 26.24
CA LEU A 159 -11.84 -23.41 26.27
C LEU A 159 -11.98 -24.22 24.97
N ARG A 160 -11.79 -23.58 23.81
CA ARG A 160 -11.80 -24.26 22.50
C ARG A 160 -10.72 -25.34 22.40
N ILE A 161 -9.50 -25.06 22.86
CA ILE A 161 -8.40 -26.03 22.91
C ILE A 161 -8.79 -27.23 23.78
N ASN A 162 -9.38 -27.00 24.95
CA ASN A 162 -9.79 -28.08 25.85
C ASN A 162 -10.93 -28.92 25.25
N THR A 163 -11.90 -28.30 24.57
CA THR A 163 -12.94 -29.02 23.83
C THR A 163 -12.32 -29.85 22.70
N MET A 164 -11.42 -29.27 21.90
CA MET A 164 -10.74 -29.98 20.82
C MET A 164 -9.91 -31.16 21.34
N LYS A 165 -9.15 -30.96 22.43
CA LYS A 165 -8.44 -32.05 23.12
C LYS A 165 -9.37 -33.18 23.52
N LYS A 166 -10.55 -32.86 24.07
CA LYS A 166 -11.55 -33.87 24.45
C LYS A 166 -12.05 -34.65 23.23
N THR A 167 -12.39 -33.96 22.13
CA THR A 167 -12.79 -34.59 20.87
C THR A 167 -11.70 -35.51 20.31
N ILE A 168 -10.43 -35.07 20.35
CA ILE A 168 -9.31 -35.90 19.93
C ILE A 168 -9.14 -37.10 20.84
N LEU A 169 -9.26 -36.94 22.16
CA LEU A 169 -9.16 -38.05 23.11
C LEU A 169 -10.27 -39.09 22.90
N GLU A 170 -11.50 -38.65 22.63
CA GLU A 170 -12.63 -39.54 22.29
C GLU A 170 -12.37 -40.28 20.97
N ASN A 171 -11.84 -39.59 19.95
CA ASN A 171 -11.46 -40.22 18.69
C ASN A 171 -10.34 -41.26 18.89
N ILE A 172 -9.28 -40.89 19.62
CA ILE A 172 -8.17 -41.80 19.96
C ILE A 172 -8.69 -43.02 20.72
N GLU A 173 -9.58 -42.85 21.69
CA GLU A 173 -10.15 -43.96 22.44
C GLU A 173 -10.91 -44.94 21.52
N ASN A 174 -11.71 -44.42 20.59
CA ASN A 174 -12.38 -45.22 19.58
C ASN A 174 -11.39 -45.97 18.68
N GLN A 175 -10.33 -45.29 18.21
CA GLN A 175 -9.29 -45.92 17.39
C GLN A 175 -8.50 -46.97 18.16
N LEU A 176 -8.22 -46.73 19.44
CA LEU A 176 -7.51 -47.67 20.31
C LEU A 176 -8.36 -48.90 20.57
N ASN A 177 -9.69 -48.74 20.75
CA ASN A 177 -10.62 -49.85 20.85
C ASN A 177 -10.70 -50.67 19.56
N ALA A 178 -10.79 -50.02 18.39
CA ALA A 178 -10.73 -50.70 17.10
C ALA A 178 -9.42 -51.46 16.91
N THR A 179 -8.29 -50.84 17.25
CA THR A 179 -6.95 -51.44 17.17
C THR A 179 -6.81 -52.63 18.13
N LYS A 180 -7.40 -52.57 19.33
CA LYS A 180 -7.46 -53.71 20.27
C LYS A 180 -8.26 -54.89 19.70
N ILE A 181 -9.38 -54.62 19.03
CA ILE A 181 -10.17 -55.66 18.36
C ILE A 181 -9.33 -56.31 17.24
N SER A 182 -8.64 -55.52 16.42
CA SER A 182 -7.73 -56.05 15.40
C SER A 182 -6.57 -56.84 16.00
N LEU A 183 -6.02 -56.41 17.14
CA LEU A 183 -5.01 -57.18 17.88
C LEU A 183 -5.55 -58.53 18.38
N GLN A 184 -6.78 -58.56 18.90
CA GLN A 184 -7.41 -59.80 19.33
C GLN A 184 -7.65 -60.76 18.16
N GLU A 185 -8.12 -60.23 17.03
CA GLU A 185 -8.35 -61.04 15.82
C GLU A 185 -7.04 -61.62 15.26
N ILE A 186 -5.98 -60.81 15.16
CA ILE A 186 -4.68 -61.30 14.70
C ILE A 186 -4.07 -62.28 15.71
N ASP A 187 -4.28 -62.07 17.02
CA ASP A 187 -3.84 -63.01 18.06
C ASP A 187 -4.55 -64.37 17.96
N GLN A 188 -5.85 -64.39 17.66
CA GLN A 188 -6.58 -65.63 17.39
C GLN A 188 -6.04 -66.36 16.15
N ARG A 189 -5.78 -65.63 15.05
CA ARG A 189 -5.18 -66.22 13.83
C ARG A 189 -3.78 -66.75 14.09
N VAL A 190 -2.98 -66.02 14.86
CA VAL A 190 -1.66 -66.46 15.34
C VAL A 190 -1.79 -67.74 16.14
N GLU A 191 -2.76 -67.84 17.05
CA GLU A 191 -2.98 -69.01 17.90
C GLU A 191 -3.36 -70.25 17.06
N GLN A 192 -4.29 -70.11 16.11
CA GLN A 192 -4.68 -71.18 15.19
C GLN A 192 -3.49 -71.73 14.38
N VAL A 193 -2.59 -70.86 13.91
CA VAL A 193 -1.38 -71.30 13.22
C VAL A 193 -0.38 -71.88 14.21
N THR A 194 -0.27 -71.31 15.42
CA THR A 194 0.61 -71.79 16.49
C THR A 194 0.26 -73.21 16.94
N GLU A 195 -1.01 -73.62 16.93
CA GLU A 195 -1.40 -75.01 17.21
C GLU A 195 -0.79 -76.01 16.23
N ARG A 196 -0.66 -75.63 14.95
CA ARG A 196 0.01 -76.46 13.93
C ARG A 196 1.52 -76.57 14.23
N VAL A 197 2.10 -75.48 14.71
CA VAL A 197 3.51 -75.40 15.16
C VAL A 197 3.74 -76.19 16.47
N ASN A 198 2.73 -76.32 17.32
CA ASN A 198 2.84 -77.06 18.58
C ASN A 198 2.92 -78.58 18.38
N LYS A 199 2.55 -79.09 17.20
CA LYS A 199 2.74 -80.50 16.80
C LYS A 199 4.19 -80.84 16.45
N LEU A 200 5.05 -79.83 16.33
CA LEU A 200 6.47 -80.02 16.08
C LEU A 200 7.17 -80.60 17.30
N PRO A 201 8.24 -81.39 17.11
CA PRO A 201 9.17 -81.75 18.17
C PRO A 201 9.54 -80.53 19.00
N GLU A 202 9.67 -80.73 20.32
CA GLU A 202 9.98 -79.65 21.26
C GLU A 202 11.21 -78.85 20.83
N THR A 203 12.21 -79.54 20.28
CA THR A 203 13.44 -78.89 19.84
C THR A 203 13.22 -77.90 18.70
N GLN A 204 12.34 -78.22 17.76
CA GLN A 204 11.95 -77.34 16.64
C GLN A 204 11.03 -76.21 17.10
N ARG A 205 10.11 -76.50 18.02
CA ARG A 205 9.20 -75.49 18.59
C ARG A 205 9.94 -74.40 19.37
N GLN A 206 10.92 -74.79 20.19
CA GLN A 206 11.74 -73.84 20.96
C GLN A 206 12.66 -73.01 20.03
N LEU A 207 13.32 -73.65 19.06
CA LEU A 207 14.12 -72.96 18.04
C LEU A 207 13.31 -71.86 17.37
N PHE A 208 12.13 -72.20 16.89
CA PHE A 208 11.25 -71.23 16.24
C PHE A 208 10.74 -70.16 17.20
N GLY A 209 10.47 -70.52 18.46
CA GLY A 209 10.11 -69.55 19.50
C GLY A 209 11.17 -68.44 19.64
N PHE A 210 12.45 -68.82 19.60
CA PHE A 210 13.58 -67.88 19.62
C PHE A 210 13.74 -67.14 18.29
N GLU A 211 13.68 -67.83 17.14
CA GLU A 211 13.75 -67.19 15.81
C GLU A 211 12.66 -66.16 15.62
N ARG A 212 11.44 -66.44 16.08
CA ARG A 212 10.31 -65.51 16.01
C ARG A 212 10.54 -64.26 16.85
N LYS A 213 11.02 -64.42 18.10
CA LYS A 213 11.32 -63.27 18.97
C LYS A 213 12.42 -62.41 18.35
N PHE A 214 13.46 -63.06 17.83
CA PHE A 214 14.56 -62.41 17.14
C PHE A 214 14.07 -61.66 15.89
N LYS A 215 13.42 -62.34 14.94
CA LYS A 215 12.91 -61.74 13.70
C LYS A 215 11.93 -60.59 13.95
N LEU A 216 11.06 -60.71 14.95
CA LEU A 216 10.12 -59.63 15.29
C LEU A 216 10.87 -58.39 15.79
N ASN A 217 11.81 -58.58 16.72
CA ASN A 217 12.61 -57.48 17.25
C ASN A 217 13.51 -56.87 16.16
N ASP A 218 14.07 -57.69 15.28
CA ASP A 218 14.91 -57.29 14.15
C ASP A 218 14.11 -56.46 13.12
N ALA A 219 12.92 -56.94 12.73
CA ALA A 219 12.04 -56.22 11.82
C ALA A 219 11.59 -54.87 12.42
N LEU A 220 11.22 -54.85 13.71
CA LEU A 220 10.81 -53.62 14.38
C LEU A 220 11.97 -52.64 14.55
N TYR A 221 13.15 -53.14 14.91
CA TYR A 221 14.38 -52.36 15.00
C TYR A 221 14.74 -51.73 13.65
N THR A 222 14.75 -52.54 12.59
CA THR A 222 15.03 -52.09 11.22
C THR A 222 13.99 -51.09 10.72
N TYR A 223 12.70 -51.31 11.01
CA TYR A 223 11.63 -50.37 10.67
C TYR A 223 11.84 -49.01 11.34
N LEU A 224 12.10 -49.01 12.65
CA LEU A 224 12.34 -47.78 13.41
C LEU A 224 13.60 -47.07 12.95
N LEU A 225 14.69 -47.80 12.66
CA LEU A 225 15.91 -47.21 12.09
C LEU A 225 15.66 -46.58 10.71
N THR A 226 14.86 -47.24 9.87
CA THR A 226 14.47 -46.72 8.55
C THR A 226 13.69 -45.41 8.72
N LYS A 227 12.68 -45.41 9.61
CA LYS A 227 11.90 -44.20 9.92
C LYS A 227 12.76 -43.10 10.54
N ARG A 228 13.71 -43.45 11.39
CA ARG A 228 14.67 -42.48 11.93
C ARG A 228 15.50 -41.83 10.82
N SER A 229 16.01 -42.63 9.90
CA SER A 229 16.78 -42.16 8.75
C SER A 229 15.96 -41.24 7.85
N GLU A 230 14.73 -41.64 7.51
CA GLU A 230 13.79 -40.79 6.75
C GLU A 230 13.57 -39.44 7.42
N MET A 231 13.35 -39.42 8.75
CA MET A 231 13.16 -38.18 9.51
C MET A 231 14.42 -37.32 9.61
N GLN A 232 15.61 -37.94 9.72
CA GLN A 232 16.89 -37.22 9.70
C GLN A 232 17.13 -36.55 8.34
N ILE A 233 16.87 -37.28 7.24
CA ILE A 233 16.97 -36.75 5.87
C ILE A 233 15.96 -35.62 5.68
N ALA A 234 14.72 -35.80 6.11
CA ALA A 234 13.67 -34.78 6.02
C ALA A 234 14.08 -33.51 6.79
N LYS A 235 14.60 -33.65 8.02
CA LYS A 235 15.10 -32.53 8.85
C LYS A 235 16.19 -31.74 8.14
N ALA A 236 17.15 -32.42 7.52
CA ALA A 236 18.23 -31.79 6.76
C ALA A 236 17.76 -31.12 5.46
N SER A 237 16.59 -31.51 4.95
CA SER A 237 16.04 -31.06 3.66
C SER A 237 14.94 -30.01 3.81
N TYR A 238 14.59 -29.59 5.03
CA TYR A 238 13.51 -28.61 5.22
C TYR A 238 13.88 -27.23 4.69
N LEU A 239 13.09 -26.78 3.72
CA LEU A 239 13.07 -25.43 3.20
C LEU A 239 11.87 -24.65 3.82
N PRO A 240 11.96 -23.31 3.89
CA PRO A 240 10.81 -22.50 4.27
C PRO A 240 9.69 -22.66 3.24
N ASP A 241 8.44 -22.75 3.69
CA ASP A 241 7.27 -22.92 2.81
C ASP A 241 6.97 -21.66 1.96
N ASN A 242 7.47 -20.51 2.41
CA ASN A 242 7.26 -19.23 1.79
C ASN A 242 8.59 -18.64 1.34
N GLU A 243 8.58 -17.86 0.26
CA GLU A 243 9.75 -17.14 -0.25
C GLU A 243 9.44 -15.64 -0.32
N ILE A 244 10.44 -14.80 -0.04
CA ILE A 244 10.31 -13.35 -0.17
C ILE A 244 10.47 -13.00 -1.65
N ILE A 245 9.35 -12.75 -2.33
CA ILE A 245 9.32 -12.39 -3.76
C ILE A 245 9.89 -10.98 -3.99
N ASP A 246 9.52 -10.03 -3.12
CA ASP A 246 10.04 -8.67 -3.17
C ASP A 246 10.35 -8.17 -1.76
N VAL A 247 11.55 -7.63 -1.60
CA VAL A 247 12.00 -7.04 -0.35
C VAL A 247 11.43 -5.64 -0.23
N ALA A 248 11.14 -5.22 1.00
CA ALA A 248 10.80 -3.82 1.24
C ALA A 248 12.01 -2.96 0.87
N ARG A 249 11.77 -1.89 0.12
CA ARG A 249 12.79 -0.91 -0.29
C ARG A 249 12.30 0.48 0.03
N ASP A 250 13.24 1.36 0.36
CA ASP A 250 13.03 2.80 0.51
C ASP A 250 13.08 3.52 -0.84
N THR A 251 12.64 2.85 -1.91
CA THR A 251 12.56 3.50 -3.21
C THR A 251 11.37 4.45 -3.17
N GLU A 252 11.66 5.75 -3.11
CA GLU A 252 10.71 6.80 -3.48
C GLU A 252 9.96 6.31 -4.71
N PHE A 253 8.64 6.13 -4.58
CA PHE A 253 7.79 5.91 -5.73
C PHE A 253 8.13 7.00 -6.73
N ILE A 254 8.74 6.64 -7.86
CA ILE A 254 8.89 7.57 -8.98
C ILE A 254 7.46 7.97 -9.29
N THR A 255 7.07 9.17 -8.87
CA THR A 255 5.68 9.60 -8.91
C THR A 255 5.40 9.89 -10.37
N ILE A 256 4.84 8.91 -11.09
CA ILE A 256 4.55 9.00 -12.53
C ILE A 256 3.62 10.20 -12.80
N ALA A 257 2.83 10.61 -11.80
CA ALA A 257 2.05 11.83 -11.78
C ALA A 257 1.86 12.37 -10.34
N PRO A 258 1.64 13.69 -10.15
CA PRO A 258 1.66 14.76 -11.16
C PRO A 258 3.05 15.39 -11.35
N ASN A 259 3.37 15.77 -12.60
CA ASN A 259 4.58 16.53 -12.93
C ASN A 259 4.45 18.00 -12.45
N THR A 260 4.77 18.24 -11.19
CA THR A 260 4.61 19.56 -10.52
C THR A 260 5.30 20.69 -11.28
N LYS A 261 6.52 20.48 -11.80
CA LYS A 261 7.25 21.48 -12.61
C LYS A 261 6.50 21.85 -13.89
N ARG A 262 5.98 20.87 -14.62
CA ARG A 262 5.19 21.10 -15.86
C ARG A 262 3.89 21.84 -15.55
N ASN A 263 3.19 21.41 -14.50
CA ASN A 263 1.93 22.04 -14.10
C ASN A 263 2.14 23.49 -13.64
N PHE A 264 3.22 23.76 -12.90
CA PHE A 264 3.56 25.11 -12.49
C PHE A 264 3.95 26.01 -13.68
N MET A 265 4.69 25.50 -14.66
CA MET A 265 4.97 26.23 -15.90
C MET A 265 3.68 26.58 -16.65
N ILE A 266 2.75 25.63 -16.82
CA ILE A 266 1.46 25.88 -17.46
C ILE A 266 0.66 26.95 -16.69
N ALA A 267 0.62 26.85 -15.36
CA ALA A 267 -0.07 27.82 -14.51
C ALA A 267 0.54 29.22 -14.63
N LEU A 268 1.87 29.34 -14.70
CA LEU A 268 2.58 30.61 -14.90
C LEU A 268 2.22 31.24 -16.27
N PHE A 269 2.25 30.44 -17.34
CA PHE A 269 1.93 30.93 -18.69
C PHE A 269 0.48 31.36 -18.81
N LEU A 270 -0.48 30.59 -18.26
CA LEU A 270 -1.89 30.97 -18.28
C LEU A 270 -2.15 32.19 -17.39
N GLY A 271 -1.50 32.27 -16.23
CA GLY A 271 -1.64 33.38 -15.28
C GLY A 271 -1.15 34.72 -15.83
N LEU A 272 -0.12 34.72 -16.69
CA LEU A 272 0.37 35.93 -17.36
C LEU A 272 -0.30 36.17 -18.72
N GLY A 273 -0.57 35.10 -19.47
CA GLY A 273 -1.10 35.18 -20.83
C GLY A 273 -2.54 35.67 -20.89
N ILE A 274 -3.42 35.18 -20.00
CA ILE A 274 -4.84 35.55 -20.02
C ILE A 274 -5.06 37.05 -19.73
N PRO A 275 -4.47 37.66 -18.68
CA PRO A 275 -4.61 39.09 -18.44
C PRO A 275 -4.03 39.96 -19.55
N LEU A 276 -2.88 39.57 -20.11
CA LEU A 276 -2.24 40.29 -21.22
C LEU A 276 -3.11 40.25 -22.47
N ALA A 277 -3.62 39.08 -22.85
CA ALA A 277 -4.53 38.93 -23.98
C ALA A 277 -5.82 39.74 -23.78
N PHE A 278 -6.37 39.74 -22.56
CA PHE A 278 -7.55 40.54 -22.23
C PHE A 278 -7.30 42.05 -22.36
N MET A 279 -6.14 42.53 -21.90
CA MET A 279 -5.74 43.94 -22.05
C MET A 279 -5.61 44.34 -23.52
N LEU A 280 -4.90 43.54 -24.33
CA LEU A 280 -4.73 43.82 -25.75
C LEU A 280 -6.04 43.77 -26.53
N LEU A 281 -6.92 42.80 -26.25
CA LEU A 281 -8.24 42.74 -26.87
C LEU A 281 -9.11 43.95 -26.51
N LYS A 282 -9.05 44.41 -25.26
CA LYS A 282 -9.76 45.61 -24.83
C LYS A 282 -9.27 46.86 -25.55
N ASP A 283 -7.96 46.99 -25.75
CA ASP A 283 -7.38 48.11 -26.49
C ASP A 283 -7.69 48.03 -27.98
N PHE A 284 -7.69 46.82 -28.57
CA PHE A 284 -8.06 46.63 -29.98
C PHE A 284 -9.53 46.95 -30.26
N MET A 285 -10.44 46.70 -29.31
CA MET A 285 -11.87 47.02 -29.44
C MET A 285 -12.21 48.49 -29.07
N ASN A 286 -11.22 49.35 -28.87
CA ASN A 286 -11.43 50.73 -28.44
C ASN A 286 -11.43 51.70 -29.64
N ASP A 287 -12.61 52.05 -30.12
CA ASP A 287 -12.80 52.97 -31.27
C ASP A 287 -12.66 54.47 -30.91
N LYS A 288 -11.87 54.82 -29.89
CA LYS A 288 -11.72 56.22 -29.43
C LYS A 288 -10.40 56.82 -29.91
N ILE A 289 -10.45 58.08 -30.36
CA ILE A 289 -9.27 58.90 -30.62
C ILE A 289 -8.56 59.18 -29.28
N GLN A 290 -7.33 58.69 -29.14
CA GLN A 290 -6.50 58.86 -27.93
C GLN A 290 -5.23 59.67 -28.20
N LEU A 291 -4.69 59.53 -29.40
CA LEU A 291 -3.41 60.07 -29.81
C LEU A 291 -3.58 61.07 -30.95
N SER A 292 -2.59 61.93 -31.17
CA SER A 292 -2.62 62.94 -32.23
C SER A 292 -2.51 62.27 -33.60
N GLU A 293 -1.77 61.16 -33.62
CA GLU A 293 -1.57 60.25 -34.74
C GLU A 293 -2.91 59.67 -35.24
N ASP A 294 -3.87 59.44 -34.35
CA ASP A 294 -5.22 58.97 -34.73
C ASP A 294 -5.97 60.02 -35.58
N ILE A 295 -5.73 61.31 -35.33
CA ILE A 295 -6.35 62.43 -36.08
C ILE A 295 -5.62 62.64 -37.41
N GLU A 296 -4.29 62.56 -37.41
CA GLU A 296 -3.46 62.66 -38.62
C GLU A 296 -3.73 61.50 -39.59
N ALA A 297 -4.05 60.30 -39.09
CA ALA A 297 -4.39 59.16 -39.93
C ALA A 297 -5.76 59.32 -40.64
N ILE A 298 -6.67 60.13 -40.10
CA ILE A 298 -8.05 60.27 -40.58
C ILE A 298 -8.26 61.60 -41.32
N THR A 299 -7.39 62.59 -41.11
CA THR A 299 -7.54 63.93 -41.69
C THR A 299 -6.20 64.55 -42.09
N ASP A 300 -6.18 65.29 -43.21
CA ASP A 300 -5.01 66.05 -43.68
C ASP A 300 -4.90 67.45 -43.04
N PHE A 301 -5.74 67.77 -42.05
CA PHE A 301 -5.77 69.09 -41.44
C PHE A 301 -4.64 69.24 -40.38
N PRO A 302 -3.90 70.36 -40.37
CA PRO A 302 -2.86 70.57 -39.37
C PRO A 302 -3.48 70.74 -37.97
N ILE A 303 -2.92 70.03 -37.00
CA ILE A 303 -3.34 70.15 -35.60
C ILE A 303 -2.80 71.47 -35.03
N LEU A 304 -3.70 72.40 -34.70
CA LEU A 304 -3.38 73.72 -34.14
C LEU A 304 -2.72 73.66 -32.75
N GLY A 305 -3.00 72.61 -31.97
CA GLY A 305 -2.38 72.33 -30.68
C GLY A 305 -3.26 71.53 -29.72
N HIS A 306 -2.68 71.08 -28.62
CA HIS A 306 -3.34 70.24 -27.61
C HIS A 306 -3.71 71.04 -26.37
N ILE A 307 -4.95 70.89 -25.90
CA ILE A 307 -5.43 71.51 -24.67
C ILE A 307 -5.36 70.50 -23.53
N ILE A 308 -4.46 70.74 -22.58
CA ILE A 308 -4.35 69.90 -21.39
C ILE A 308 -5.60 70.08 -20.53
N ARG A 309 -6.25 68.95 -20.17
CA ARG A 309 -7.47 68.96 -19.36
C ARG A 309 -7.20 69.51 -17.96
N ASN A 310 -7.87 70.61 -17.61
CA ASN A 310 -7.89 71.11 -16.24
C ASN A 310 -8.95 70.39 -15.39
N LYS A 311 -8.66 70.15 -14.11
CA LYS A 311 -9.62 69.61 -13.14
C LYS A 311 -10.57 70.69 -12.61
N GLU A 312 -10.18 71.97 -12.66
CA GLU A 312 -11.02 73.08 -12.22
C GLU A 312 -12.13 73.41 -13.22
N LYS A 313 -13.38 73.53 -12.74
CA LYS A 313 -14.56 73.86 -13.57
C LYS A 313 -14.75 75.37 -13.76
N LYS A 314 -13.71 76.09 -14.19
CA LYS A 314 -13.79 77.53 -14.54
C LYS A 314 -13.78 77.70 -16.06
N TYR A 315 -14.60 78.61 -16.57
CA TYR A 315 -14.70 78.86 -18.02
C TYR A 315 -13.69 79.89 -18.53
N THR A 316 -13.04 80.65 -17.64
CA THR A 316 -12.13 81.78 -17.94
C THR A 316 -10.70 81.53 -17.44
N ILE A 317 -10.22 80.29 -17.59
CA ILE A 317 -8.93 79.83 -17.07
C ILE A 317 -7.74 80.68 -17.56
N ALA A 318 -7.78 81.14 -18.82
CA ALA A 318 -6.72 81.99 -19.39
C ALA A 318 -6.52 83.31 -18.63
N TYR A 319 -7.57 83.83 -18.00
CA TYR A 319 -7.54 85.04 -17.18
C TYR A 319 -7.33 84.72 -15.69
N ASP A 320 -8.09 83.76 -15.15
CA ASP A 320 -8.12 83.49 -13.71
C ASP A 320 -6.86 82.78 -13.20
N ASN A 321 -6.24 81.94 -14.04
CA ASN A 321 -5.01 81.23 -13.70
C ASN A 321 -4.06 81.20 -14.91
N PRO A 322 -3.39 82.33 -15.20
CA PRO A 322 -2.57 82.49 -16.40
C PRO A 322 -1.31 81.62 -16.42
N MET A 323 -0.90 81.01 -15.29
CA MET A 323 0.30 80.19 -15.19
C MET A 323 0.03 78.68 -15.26
N CYS A 324 -1.22 78.25 -15.44
CA CYS A 324 -1.53 76.82 -15.54
C CYS A 324 -1.27 76.25 -16.94
N LEU A 325 -1.05 74.93 -17.01
CA LEU A 325 -0.76 74.20 -18.26
C LEU A 325 -1.83 74.40 -19.33
N THR A 326 -3.11 74.48 -18.95
CA THR A 326 -4.21 74.73 -19.89
C THR A 326 -4.13 76.13 -20.50
N SER A 327 -3.76 77.15 -19.71
CA SER A 327 -3.55 78.51 -20.21
C SER A 327 -2.36 78.57 -21.17
N GLU A 328 -1.30 77.82 -20.89
CA GLU A 328 -0.14 77.74 -21.78
C GLU A 328 -0.47 77.02 -23.10
N SER A 329 -1.21 75.90 -23.05
CA SER A 329 -1.77 75.24 -24.24
C SER A 329 -2.55 76.21 -25.13
N LEU A 330 -3.38 77.08 -24.54
CA LEU A 330 -4.17 78.08 -25.27
C LEU A 330 -3.30 79.20 -25.85
N ARG A 331 -2.21 79.58 -25.19
CA ARG A 331 -1.22 80.51 -25.76
C ARG A 331 -0.49 79.90 -26.95
N SER A 332 -0.09 78.64 -26.86
CA SER A 332 0.52 77.91 -27.97
C SER A 332 -0.42 77.83 -29.18
N ILE A 333 -1.70 77.49 -28.96
CA ILE A 333 -2.72 77.49 -30.02
C ILE A 333 -2.89 78.89 -30.63
N ARG A 334 -2.92 79.94 -29.82
CA ARG A 334 -3.00 81.33 -30.29
C ARG A 334 -1.81 81.69 -31.17
N THR A 335 -0.60 81.37 -30.73
CA THR A 335 0.64 81.64 -31.47
C THR A 335 0.67 80.87 -32.79
N ASN A 336 0.32 79.57 -32.77
CA ASN A 336 0.21 78.75 -33.99
C ASN A 336 -0.84 79.29 -34.96
N PHE A 337 -1.99 79.74 -34.43
CA PHE A 337 -3.00 80.41 -35.24
C PHE A 337 -2.46 81.68 -35.90
N GLN A 338 -1.71 82.52 -35.17
CA GLN A 338 -1.10 83.74 -35.72
C GLN A 338 -0.10 83.43 -36.85
N PHE A 339 0.64 82.33 -36.73
CA PHE A 339 1.52 81.87 -37.81
C PHE A 339 0.74 81.43 -39.05
N ILE A 340 -0.35 80.67 -38.88
CA ILE A 340 -1.18 80.19 -40.00
C ILE A 340 -1.97 81.33 -40.65
N SER A 341 -2.39 82.34 -39.87
CA SER A 341 -3.32 83.36 -40.34
C SER A 341 -2.69 84.44 -41.24
N ASN A 342 -1.36 84.45 -41.43
CA ASN A 342 -0.59 85.28 -42.39
C ASN A 342 -1.06 86.74 -42.52
N GLU A 343 -0.50 87.67 -41.70
CA GLU A 343 -0.56 89.16 -41.76
C GLU A 343 -1.85 89.86 -42.25
N LYS A 344 -3.00 89.19 -42.38
CA LYS A 344 -4.26 89.88 -42.71
C LYS A 344 -4.68 90.67 -41.48
N SER A 345 -5.02 91.94 -41.70
CA SER A 345 -5.38 92.87 -40.62
C SER A 345 -6.70 92.52 -39.90
N LYS A 346 -7.51 91.59 -40.45
CA LYS A 346 -8.79 91.15 -39.90
C LYS A 346 -9.01 89.64 -40.16
N HIS A 347 -9.40 88.90 -39.12
CA HIS A 347 -9.72 87.48 -39.20
C HIS A 347 -11.13 87.21 -38.64
N VAL A 348 -11.90 86.37 -39.33
CA VAL A 348 -13.17 85.81 -38.83
C VAL A 348 -12.96 84.31 -38.67
N VAL A 349 -13.08 83.81 -37.44
CA VAL A 349 -12.82 82.41 -37.10
C VAL A 349 -14.09 81.78 -36.57
N LEU A 350 -14.53 80.69 -37.21
CA LEU A 350 -15.60 79.84 -36.73
C LEU A 350 -14.99 78.64 -36.00
N VAL A 351 -15.39 78.42 -34.75
CA VAL A 351 -15.00 77.24 -33.98
C VAL A 351 -16.21 76.32 -33.88
N THR A 352 -16.06 75.10 -34.39
CA THR A 352 -17.09 74.06 -34.35
C THR A 352 -16.47 72.72 -33.91
N SER A 353 -17.29 71.70 -33.72
CA SER A 353 -16.82 70.35 -33.38
C SER A 353 -17.88 69.30 -33.70
N SER A 354 -17.49 68.03 -33.72
CA SER A 354 -18.31 66.88 -34.14
C SER A 354 -19.47 66.57 -33.21
N MET A 355 -19.32 66.76 -31.89
CA MET A 355 -20.33 66.39 -30.89
C MET A 355 -20.62 67.52 -29.89
N MET A 356 -21.68 67.33 -29.11
CA MET A 356 -22.00 68.19 -27.97
C MET A 356 -21.00 67.93 -26.82
N ASN A 357 -20.68 68.95 -26.01
CA ASN A 357 -19.76 68.87 -24.86
C ASN A 357 -18.27 68.58 -25.15
N GLU A 358 -17.79 68.72 -26.39
CA GLU A 358 -16.34 68.59 -26.71
C GLU A 358 -15.50 69.81 -26.30
N GLY A 359 -16.10 70.83 -25.69
CA GLY A 359 -15.36 71.99 -25.16
C GLY A 359 -15.28 73.20 -26.09
N LYS A 360 -16.01 73.22 -27.21
CA LYS A 360 -16.09 74.37 -28.16
C LYS A 360 -16.15 75.73 -27.47
N SER A 361 -17.16 75.94 -26.62
CA SER A 361 -17.37 77.22 -25.93
C SER A 361 -16.20 77.58 -25.01
N PHE A 362 -15.60 76.59 -24.35
CA PHE A 362 -14.42 76.80 -23.50
C PHE A 362 -13.23 77.27 -24.33
N VAL A 363 -12.96 76.64 -25.48
CA VAL A 363 -11.90 77.05 -26.39
C VAL A 363 -12.15 78.46 -26.93
N CYS A 364 -13.37 78.77 -27.40
CA CYS A 364 -13.69 80.09 -27.93
C CYS A 364 -13.46 81.22 -26.92
N ILE A 365 -13.98 81.07 -25.70
CA ILE A 365 -13.89 82.08 -24.65
C ILE A 365 -12.41 82.32 -24.29
N ASN A 366 -11.66 81.24 -24.05
CA ASN A 366 -10.27 81.39 -23.62
C ASN A 366 -9.34 81.81 -24.76
N MET A 367 -9.63 81.44 -26.01
CA MET A 367 -8.87 81.94 -27.17
C MET A 367 -9.13 83.44 -27.36
N ALA A 368 -10.39 83.90 -27.23
CA ALA A 368 -10.74 85.32 -27.25
C ALA A 368 -10.04 86.10 -26.13
N LEU A 369 -10.08 85.59 -24.89
CA LEU A 369 -9.35 86.19 -23.75
C LEU A 369 -7.84 86.20 -23.99
N SER A 370 -7.28 85.13 -24.55
CA SER A 370 -5.86 85.05 -24.87
C SER A 370 -5.45 86.13 -25.88
N PHE A 371 -6.26 86.40 -26.91
CA PHE A 371 -6.01 87.51 -27.84
C PHE A 371 -6.23 88.90 -27.20
N ALA A 372 -7.27 89.06 -26.39
CA ALA A 372 -7.57 90.31 -25.68
C ALA A 372 -6.44 90.71 -24.71
N LEU A 373 -5.89 89.73 -23.96
CA LEU A 373 -4.73 89.94 -23.09
C LEU A 373 -3.44 90.29 -23.84
N ASN A 374 -3.39 90.10 -25.16
CA ASN A 374 -2.29 90.54 -26.03
C ASN A 374 -2.61 91.85 -26.77
N ASN A 375 -3.49 92.68 -26.18
CA ASN A 375 -3.93 93.98 -26.68
C ASN A 375 -4.51 93.94 -28.11
N LYS A 376 -5.17 92.84 -28.49
CA LYS A 376 -5.94 92.76 -29.74
C LYS A 376 -7.42 93.03 -29.48
N LYS A 377 -8.06 93.78 -30.38
CA LYS A 377 -9.52 93.98 -30.36
C LYS A 377 -10.21 92.71 -30.86
N VAL A 378 -11.01 92.08 -29.99
CA VAL A 378 -11.70 90.82 -30.28
C VAL A 378 -13.19 91.00 -30.05
N SER A 379 -14.00 90.64 -31.04
CA SER A 379 -15.46 90.53 -30.90
C SER A 379 -15.84 89.06 -30.84
N PHE A 380 -16.57 88.65 -29.80
CA PHE A 380 -17.06 87.29 -29.63
C PHE A 380 -18.57 87.24 -29.90
N TYR A 381 -18.99 86.36 -30.81
CA TYR A 381 -20.39 86.14 -31.15
C TYR A 381 -20.78 84.68 -30.89
N PRO A 382 -21.61 84.40 -29.87
CA PRO A 382 -22.12 83.05 -29.66
C PRO A 382 -23.21 82.74 -30.70
N LEU A 383 -22.91 81.84 -31.63
CA LEU A 383 -23.81 81.42 -32.72
C LEU A 383 -24.64 80.17 -32.35
N THR A 384 -24.81 79.87 -31.06
CA THR A 384 -25.56 78.69 -30.58
C THR A 384 -26.95 79.09 -30.09
N LEU A 385 -27.99 78.64 -30.79
CA LEU A 385 -29.40 78.92 -30.46
C LEU A 385 -29.95 78.01 -29.35
N GLU A 386 -29.21 76.97 -28.93
CA GLU A 386 -29.64 76.00 -27.93
C GLU A 386 -28.60 75.82 -26.81
N ASN A 387 -28.50 76.77 -25.87
CA ASN A 387 -28.23 76.52 -24.45
C ASN A 387 -28.08 77.82 -23.63
N ARG A 388 -28.93 77.99 -22.61
CA ARG A 388 -29.00 79.10 -21.63
C ARG A 388 -27.75 79.35 -20.77
N LYS A 389 -26.59 78.76 -21.08
CA LYS A 389 -25.34 78.97 -20.31
C LYS A 389 -24.47 80.10 -20.86
N SER A 390 -24.70 80.56 -22.09
CA SER A 390 -23.95 81.66 -22.72
C SER A 390 -24.31 83.04 -22.19
N GLU A 391 -25.53 83.25 -21.67
CA GLU A 391 -25.99 84.55 -21.15
C GLU A 391 -25.16 85.03 -19.95
N ASN A 392 -24.91 84.18 -18.95
CA ASN A 392 -24.08 84.53 -17.79
C ASN A 392 -22.59 84.78 -18.15
N ILE A 393 -22.13 84.26 -19.29
CA ILE A 393 -20.72 84.38 -19.74
C ILE A 393 -20.54 85.62 -20.61
N LEU A 394 -21.54 85.96 -21.45
CA LEU A 394 -21.60 87.20 -22.20
C LEU A 394 -21.59 88.42 -21.28
N GLU A 395 -22.31 88.37 -20.16
CA GLU A 395 -22.24 89.45 -19.15
C GLU A 395 -20.82 89.62 -18.62
N TYR A 396 -20.12 88.51 -18.34
CA TYR A 396 -18.75 88.54 -17.80
C TYR A 396 -17.69 89.04 -18.80
N ILE A 397 -17.82 88.67 -20.08
CA ILE A 397 -16.88 89.08 -21.15
C ILE A 397 -17.15 90.51 -21.58
N THR A 398 -18.42 90.93 -21.69
CA THR A 398 -18.78 92.30 -22.10
C THR A 398 -18.46 93.31 -21.00
N ILE A 399 -18.63 92.96 -19.73
CA ILE A 399 -18.29 93.83 -18.58
C ILE A 399 -16.77 93.99 -18.43
N ARG A 400 -15.95 92.99 -18.78
CA ARG A 400 -14.48 93.09 -18.67
C ARG A 400 -13.76 93.53 -19.95
N ALA A 401 -14.33 93.31 -21.14
CA ALA A 401 -13.78 93.83 -22.40
C ALA A 401 -13.93 95.35 -22.52
N LEU A 402 -14.85 95.97 -21.77
CA LEU A 402 -14.96 97.43 -21.68
C LEU A 402 -13.79 98.09 -20.93
N VAL A 403 -12.96 97.32 -20.22
CA VAL A 403 -11.86 97.81 -19.37
C VAL A 403 -10.48 97.71 -20.05
N LEU A 404 -10.38 97.12 -21.24
CA LEU A 404 -9.14 97.04 -22.01
C LEU A 404 -9.42 97.44 -23.48
N PHE A 405 -9.43 98.75 -23.73
CA PHE A 405 -9.48 99.34 -25.07
C PHE A 405 -8.09 99.58 -25.66
#